data_AF-A0A960SCX5-F1
#
_entry.id   AF-A0A960SCX5-F1
#
_cell.length_a   1.000
_cell.length_b   1.000
_cell.length_c   1.000
_cell.angle_alpha   90.00
_cell.angle_beta   90.00
_cell.angle_gamma   90.00
#
_symmetry.space_group_name_H-M   'P 1'
#
loop_
_entity.id
_entity.type
_entity.pdbx_description
1 polymer ?
#
loop_
_entity_poly.entity_id
_entity_poly.type
_entity_poly.pdbx_seq_one_letter_code
_entity_poly.pdbx_strand_id
1 'polypeptide(L)'
;MSSIDALRETVAALRAPDGCPWDIEQTHQSLAVCLIDECCELLETLDSLDMDHMREELGDVLLQVLMHAQIASEQGDFDFDAVCDEVNEKLIRRHPHVFGPDDLDLKDSTAVLKKWDEIKATEKKNGSQPEGKVFKQLPPALPALLRARDVYKQIQKKDLDASALVDEPAVSSTAESLTETSAGKQLFELAAACRVAGIDPESALRRYANRVVENIEAGT
;
A
#
# COMPACT_ATOMS: atom_id res chain seq x y z
N MET A 1 -25.43 6.54 19.67
CA MET A 1 -24.31 7.01 18.84
C MET A 1 -23.19 6.02 19.00
N SER A 2 -22.68 5.47 17.91
CA SER A 2 -21.55 4.54 17.97
C SER A 2 -20.24 5.30 18.21
N SER A 3 -19.16 4.61 18.60
CA SER A 3 -17.85 5.25 18.78
C SER A 3 -17.31 5.86 17.47
N ILE A 4 -17.62 5.25 16.32
CA ILE A 4 -17.21 5.79 15.02
C ILE A 4 -18.00 7.06 14.66
N ASP A 5 -19.29 7.12 14.99
CA ASP A 5 -20.09 8.33 14.78
C ASP A 5 -19.56 9.49 15.64
N ALA A 6 -19.21 9.21 16.90
CA ALA A 6 -18.64 10.20 17.80
C ALA A 6 -17.30 10.76 17.29
N LEU A 7 -16.46 9.89 16.70
CA LEU A 7 -15.18 10.30 16.11
C LEU A 7 -15.40 11.16 14.85
N ARG A 8 -16.35 10.78 13.98
CA ARG A 8 -16.76 11.59 12.82
C ARG A 8 -17.22 12.99 13.23
N GLU A 9 -18.10 13.07 14.23
CA GLU A 9 -18.57 14.35 14.77
C GLU A 9 -17.43 15.19 15.34
N THR A 10 -16.47 14.55 16.01
CA THR A 10 -15.28 15.23 16.54
C THR A 10 -14.43 15.82 15.42
N VAL A 11 -14.10 15.05 14.38
CA VAL A 11 -13.31 15.51 13.23
C VAL A 11 -14.03 16.63 12.47
N ALA A 12 -15.35 16.51 12.27
CA ALA A 12 -16.15 17.55 11.66
C ALA A 12 -16.16 18.85 12.49
N ALA A 13 -16.24 18.75 13.82
CA ALA A 13 -16.17 19.91 14.70
C ALA A 13 -14.79 20.58 14.68
N LEU A 14 -13.69 19.81 14.61
CA LEU A 14 -12.34 20.35 14.50
C LEU A 14 -12.15 21.19 13.23
N ARG A 15 -12.79 20.81 12.13
CA ARG A 15 -12.70 21.51 10.83
C ARG A 15 -13.83 22.49 10.54
N ALA A 16 -14.78 22.65 11.47
CA ALA A 16 -15.85 23.64 11.35
C ALA A 16 -15.27 25.08 11.27
N PRO A 17 -16.01 26.08 10.74
CA PRO A 17 -15.51 27.46 10.63
C PRO A 17 -15.04 28.10 11.96
N ASP A 18 -15.57 27.64 13.09
CA ASP A 18 -15.21 28.02 14.46
C ASP A 18 -14.36 26.96 15.19
N GLY A 19 -13.88 25.96 14.45
CA GLY A 19 -13.06 24.86 14.93
C GLY A 19 -11.58 25.22 15.15
N CYS A 20 -10.72 24.20 15.12
CA CYS A 20 -9.29 24.35 15.34
C CYS A 20 -8.61 24.94 14.08
N PRO A 21 -7.92 26.10 14.19
CA PRO A 21 -7.27 26.71 13.03
C PRO A 21 -6.26 25.80 12.32
N TRP A 22 -5.53 24.98 13.09
CA TRP A 22 -4.55 24.03 12.54
C TRP A 22 -5.23 22.92 11.74
N ASP A 23 -6.35 22.38 12.23
CA ASP A 23 -7.10 21.35 11.51
C ASP A 23 -7.76 21.93 10.26
N ILE A 24 -8.32 23.13 10.33
CA ILE A 24 -8.99 23.82 9.20
C ILE A 24 -8.01 24.04 8.03
N GLU A 25 -6.78 24.48 8.30
CA GLU A 25 -5.79 24.77 7.25
C GLU A 25 -5.21 23.52 6.57
N GLN A 26 -5.46 22.32 7.11
CA GLN A 26 -4.97 21.09 6.50
C GLN A 26 -5.60 20.81 5.14
N THR A 27 -4.78 20.27 4.25
CA THR A 27 -5.13 19.80 2.91
C THR A 27 -4.73 18.33 2.78
N HIS A 28 -5.19 17.64 1.73
CA HIS A 28 -4.73 16.28 1.46
C HIS A 28 -3.21 16.17 1.35
N GLN A 29 -2.55 17.20 0.81
CA GLN A 29 -1.10 17.22 0.61
C GLN A 29 -0.34 17.46 1.91
N SER A 30 -0.85 18.32 2.81
CA SER A 30 -0.18 18.60 4.08
C SER A 30 -0.27 17.41 5.05
N LEU A 31 -1.36 16.64 5.02
CA LEU A 31 -1.56 15.45 5.83
C LEU A 31 -0.76 14.22 5.36
N ALA A 32 -0.22 14.24 4.14
CA ALA A 32 0.47 13.09 3.57
C ALA A 32 1.70 12.66 4.38
N VAL A 33 2.40 13.61 5.02
CA VAL A 33 3.55 13.31 5.88
C VAL A 33 3.08 12.65 7.17
N CYS A 34 2.07 13.23 7.85
CA CYS A 34 1.48 12.63 9.05
C CYS A 34 1.01 11.20 8.78
N LEU A 35 0.31 10.95 7.67
CA LEU A 35 -0.10 9.60 7.29
C LEU A 35 1.07 8.62 7.16
N ILE A 36 2.22 9.07 6.64
CA ILE A 36 3.42 8.23 6.56
C ILE A 36 3.97 7.96 7.96
N ASP A 37 4.02 8.98 8.81
CA ASP A 37 4.52 8.87 10.18
C ASP A 37 3.64 7.89 11.00
N GLU A 38 2.31 8.06 11.02
CA GLU A 38 1.40 7.12 11.74
C GLU A 38 1.50 5.69 11.19
N CYS A 39 1.67 5.54 9.87
CA CYS A 39 1.91 4.21 9.28
C CYS A 39 3.21 3.58 9.79
N CYS A 40 4.25 4.38 10.01
CA CYS A 40 5.53 3.90 10.50
C CYS A 40 5.47 3.59 12.00
N GLU A 41 4.82 4.43 12.80
CA GLU A 41 4.62 4.19 14.24
C GLU A 41 3.78 2.92 14.46
N LEU A 42 2.72 2.71 13.67
CA LEU A 42 1.99 1.43 13.66
C LEU A 42 2.89 0.23 13.34
N LEU A 43 3.81 0.35 12.37
CA LEU A 43 4.76 -0.72 12.06
C LEU A 43 5.70 -1.02 13.23
N GLU A 44 6.17 0.01 13.95
CA GLU A 44 7.00 -0.17 15.14
C GLU A 44 6.28 -0.95 16.24
N THR A 45 4.97 -0.74 16.43
CA THR A 45 4.17 -1.51 17.40
C THR A 45 3.98 -2.97 16.98
N LEU A 46 3.91 -3.26 15.68
CA LEU A 46 3.84 -4.62 15.15
C LEU A 46 5.15 -5.38 15.40
N ASP A 47 6.28 -4.73 15.22
CA ASP A 47 7.62 -5.32 15.44
C ASP A 47 7.90 -5.57 16.93
N SER A 48 7.44 -4.67 17.80
CA SER A 48 7.61 -4.77 19.25
C SER A 48 6.54 -5.61 19.96
N LEU A 49 5.48 -6.02 19.25
CA LEU A 49 4.30 -6.70 19.78
C LEU A 49 3.62 -5.91 20.93
N ASP A 50 3.69 -4.59 20.88
CA ASP A 50 3.11 -3.70 21.88
C ASP A 50 1.63 -3.45 21.58
N MET A 51 0.76 -4.25 22.20
CA MET A 51 -0.68 -4.19 21.96
C MET A 51 -1.35 -2.90 22.46
N ASP A 52 -0.79 -2.24 23.48
CA ASP A 52 -1.39 -1.03 24.03
C ASP A 52 -1.12 0.16 23.09
N HIS A 53 0.13 0.31 22.64
CA HIS A 53 0.47 1.32 21.63
C HIS A 53 -0.16 0.99 20.26
N MET A 54 -0.21 -0.28 19.85
CA MET A 54 -0.85 -0.64 18.57
C MET A 54 -2.29 -0.14 18.45
N ARG A 55 -3.05 -0.11 19.55
CA ARG A 55 -4.41 0.43 19.55
C ARG A 55 -4.44 1.94 19.30
N GLU A 56 -3.48 2.68 19.85
CA GLU A 56 -3.30 4.13 19.65
C GLU A 56 -2.99 4.41 18.18
N GLU A 57 -1.96 3.77 17.64
CA GLU A 57 -1.52 3.96 16.26
C GLU A 57 -2.56 3.55 15.21
N LEU A 58 -3.34 2.48 15.48
CA LEU A 58 -4.49 2.12 14.64
C LEU A 58 -5.56 3.23 14.64
N GLY A 59 -5.71 3.93 15.77
CA GLY A 59 -6.56 5.10 15.92
C GLY A 59 -6.05 6.29 15.11
N ASP A 60 -4.74 6.55 15.12
CA ASP A 60 -4.14 7.67 14.40
C ASP A 60 -4.18 7.46 12.88
N VAL A 61 -3.91 6.24 12.41
CA VAL A 61 -4.14 5.88 10.99
C VAL A 61 -5.61 6.07 10.60
N LEU A 62 -6.56 5.70 11.48
CA LEU A 62 -7.99 5.92 11.24
C LEU A 62 -8.36 7.41 11.22
N LEU A 63 -7.75 8.22 12.09
CA LEU A 63 -7.91 9.68 12.10
C LEU A 63 -7.49 10.29 10.77
N GLN A 64 -6.35 9.86 10.20
CA GLN A 64 -5.92 10.33 8.88
C GLN A 64 -6.96 10.00 7.79
N VAL A 65 -7.53 8.79 7.78
CA VAL A 65 -8.62 8.44 6.84
C VAL A 65 -9.82 9.36 6.99
N LEU A 66 -10.24 9.65 8.23
CA LEU A 66 -11.36 10.54 8.51
C LEU A 66 -11.08 11.99 8.11
N MET A 67 -9.88 12.50 8.35
CA MET A 67 -9.48 13.85 7.92
C MET A 67 -9.54 13.99 6.39
N HIS A 68 -9.04 13.01 5.64
CA HIS A 68 -9.17 12.99 4.18
C HIS A 68 -10.64 12.92 3.73
N ALA A 69 -11.46 12.06 4.35
CA ALA A 69 -12.88 11.96 4.00
C ALA A 69 -13.65 13.25 4.34
N GLN A 70 -13.33 13.91 5.44
CA GLN A 70 -13.92 15.19 5.85
C GLN A 70 -13.57 16.32 4.87
N ILE A 71 -12.30 16.44 4.48
CA ILE A 71 -11.84 17.42 3.46
C ILE A 71 -12.53 17.20 2.12
N ALA A 72 -12.71 15.94 1.69
CA ALA A 72 -13.40 15.60 0.45
C ALA A 72 -14.91 15.92 0.54
N SER A 73 -15.53 15.66 1.70
CA SER A 73 -16.93 15.98 1.95
C SER A 73 -17.19 17.48 1.92
N GLU A 74 -16.27 18.29 2.47
CA GLU A 74 -16.33 19.76 2.42
C GLU A 74 -16.31 20.32 0.98
N GLN A 75 -15.68 19.58 0.06
CA GLN A 75 -15.60 19.92 -1.37
C GLN A 75 -16.76 19.34 -2.20
N GLY A 76 -17.60 18.50 -1.59
CA GLY A 76 -18.72 17.84 -2.27
C GLY A 76 -18.32 16.64 -3.14
N ASP A 77 -17.14 16.07 -2.93
CA ASP A 77 -16.63 14.94 -3.71
C ASP A 77 -17.16 13.59 -3.19
N PHE A 78 -16.81 13.22 -1.96
CA PHE A 78 -17.28 12.01 -1.27
C PHE A 78 -17.16 12.16 0.24
N ASP A 79 -17.87 11.34 1.00
CA ASP A 79 -17.81 11.30 2.46
C ASP A 79 -17.23 9.98 3.00
N PHE A 80 -17.15 9.85 4.32
CA PHE A 80 -16.62 8.64 4.96
C PHE A 80 -17.46 7.40 4.68
N ASP A 81 -18.79 7.55 4.56
CA ASP A 81 -19.68 6.42 4.29
C ASP A 81 -19.43 5.87 2.88
N ALA A 82 -19.21 6.74 1.89
CA ALA A 82 -18.80 6.33 0.55
C ALA A 82 -17.47 5.54 0.53
N VAL A 83 -16.50 5.92 1.37
CA VAL A 83 -15.24 5.17 1.52
C VAL A 83 -15.50 3.77 2.09
N CYS A 84 -16.33 3.67 3.13
CA CYS A 84 -16.73 2.41 3.74
C CYS A 84 -17.50 1.50 2.78
N ASP A 85 -18.43 2.06 2.03
CA ASP A 85 -19.22 1.34 1.03
C ASP A 85 -18.32 0.79 -0.08
N GLU A 86 -17.42 1.60 -0.63
CA GLU A 86 -16.53 1.16 -1.71
C GLU A 86 -15.61 0.01 -1.26
N VAL A 87 -15.05 0.08 -0.04
CA VAL A 87 -14.21 -1.01 0.47
C VAL A 87 -15.03 -2.25 0.78
N ASN A 88 -16.23 -2.10 1.36
CA ASN A 88 -17.09 -3.22 1.72
C ASN A 88 -17.62 -3.96 0.48
N GLU A 89 -18.16 -3.24 -0.50
CA GLU A 89 -18.61 -3.82 -1.77
C GLU A 89 -17.46 -4.58 -2.48
N LYS A 90 -16.27 -3.97 -2.50
CA LYS A 90 -15.06 -4.59 -3.06
C LYS A 90 -14.67 -5.87 -2.31
N LEU A 91 -14.75 -5.90 -0.98
CA LEU A 91 -14.44 -7.09 -0.18
C LEU A 91 -15.48 -8.19 -0.39
N ILE A 92 -16.78 -7.86 -0.39
CA ILE A 92 -17.86 -8.81 -0.66
C ILE A 92 -17.67 -9.44 -2.04
N ARG A 93 -17.47 -8.61 -3.08
CA ARG A 93 -17.29 -9.07 -4.46
C ARG A 93 -16.08 -9.99 -4.64
N ARG A 94 -14.98 -9.72 -3.93
CA ARG A 94 -13.73 -10.50 -4.04
C ARG A 94 -13.70 -11.74 -3.15
N HIS A 95 -14.65 -11.90 -2.23
CA HIS A 95 -14.81 -13.09 -1.40
C HIS A 95 -16.14 -13.82 -1.65
N PRO A 96 -16.43 -14.26 -2.89
CA PRO A 96 -17.67 -14.97 -3.17
C PRO A 96 -17.79 -16.30 -2.43
N HIS A 97 -16.67 -16.86 -1.94
CA HIS A 97 -16.65 -18.06 -1.10
C HIS A 97 -17.11 -17.81 0.35
N VAL A 98 -17.12 -16.54 0.78
CA VAL A 98 -17.64 -16.14 2.10
C VAL A 98 -19.07 -15.58 1.97
N PHE A 99 -19.34 -14.78 0.93
CA PHE A 99 -20.57 -13.99 0.81
C PHE A 99 -21.47 -14.37 -0.38
N GLY A 100 -21.05 -15.32 -1.22
CA GLY A 100 -21.81 -15.74 -2.40
C GLY A 100 -22.83 -16.85 -2.08
N PRO A 101 -23.78 -17.09 -3.00
CA PRO A 101 -24.83 -18.09 -2.82
C PRO A 101 -24.37 -19.55 -3.00
N ASP A 102 -23.11 -19.79 -3.39
CA ASP A 102 -22.57 -21.13 -3.63
C ASP A 102 -21.38 -21.42 -2.69
N ASP A 103 -21.36 -22.63 -2.14
CA ASP A 103 -20.22 -23.23 -1.43
C ASP A 103 -19.09 -23.48 -2.45
N LEU A 104 -18.37 -22.41 -2.79
CA LEU A 104 -17.14 -22.50 -3.56
C LEU A 104 -16.16 -23.29 -2.69
N ASP A 105 -16.08 -24.60 -2.91
CA ASP A 105 -15.18 -25.57 -2.24
C ASP A 105 -13.71 -25.21 -2.51
N LEU A 106 -13.26 -24.11 -1.90
CA LEU A 106 -11.90 -23.59 -1.93
C LEU A 106 -11.16 -24.21 -0.75
N LYS A 107 -10.50 -25.32 -1.03
CA LYS A 107 -9.91 -26.22 -0.03
C LYS A 107 -8.72 -25.65 0.72
N ASP A 108 -8.11 -24.58 0.21
CA ASP A 108 -6.93 -23.94 0.80
C ASP A 108 -6.76 -22.47 0.37
N SER A 109 -5.82 -21.78 1.03
CA SER A 109 -5.47 -20.38 0.76
C SER A 109 -4.93 -20.15 -0.66
N THR A 110 -4.36 -21.17 -1.31
CA THR A 110 -3.84 -21.07 -2.69
C THR A 110 -4.99 -20.96 -3.67
N ALA A 111 -6.02 -21.78 -3.51
CA ALA A 111 -7.25 -21.72 -4.30
C ALA A 111 -7.98 -20.37 -4.12
N VAL A 112 -8.02 -19.85 -2.88
CA VAL A 112 -8.57 -18.52 -2.56
C VAL A 112 -7.77 -17.42 -3.27
N LEU A 113 -6.43 -17.43 -3.17
CA LEU A 113 -5.57 -16.43 -3.81
C LEU A 113 -5.69 -16.45 -5.34
N LYS A 114 -5.82 -17.64 -5.95
CA LYS A 114 -6.03 -17.76 -7.39
C LYS A 114 -7.36 -17.14 -7.81
N LYS A 115 -8.46 -17.45 -7.11
CA LYS A 115 -9.78 -16.85 -7.38
C LYS A 115 -9.79 -15.34 -7.15
N TRP A 116 -9.13 -14.87 -6.10
CA TRP A 116 -8.95 -13.45 -5.82
C TRP A 116 -8.26 -12.72 -6.97
N ASP A 117 -7.18 -13.31 -7.50
CA ASP A 117 -6.45 -12.76 -8.63
C ASP A 117 -7.27 -12.78 -9.94
N GLU A 118 -8.08 -13.82 -10.17
CA GLU A 118 -9.02 -13.91 -11.30
C GLU A 118 -10.07 -12.77 -11.23
N ILE A 119 -10.71 -12.57 -10.07
CA ILE A 119 -11.70 -11.51 -9.87
C ILE A 119 -11.06 -10.13 -10.02
N LYS A 120 -9.86 -9.92 -9.46
CA LYS A 120 -9.10 -8.68 -9.66
C LYS A 120 -8.77 -8.41 -11.14
N ALA A 121 -8.56 -9.45 -11.94
CA ALA A 121 -8.26 -9.29 -13.36
C ALA A 121 -9.49 -8.87 -14.17
N THR A 122 -10.69 -9.36 -13.81
CA THR A 122 -11.94 -8.98 -14.48
C THR A 122 -12.36 -7.55 -14.14
N GLU A 123 -12.20 -7.13 -12.87
CA GLU A 123 -12.47 -5.75 -12.42
C GLU A 123 -11.63 -4.71 -13.18
N LYS A 124 -10.37 -5.02 -13.48
CA LYS A 124 -9.45 -4.12 -14.20
C LYS A 124 -9.81 -3.92 -15.67
N LYS A 125 -10.61 -4.79 -16.29
CA LYS A 125 -11.07 -4.54 -17.66
C LYS A 125 -12.04 -3.35 -17.75
N ASN A 126 -12.59 -2.90 -16.62
CA ASN A 126 -13.49 -1.75 -16.53
C ASN A 126 -12.78 -0.45 -16.09
N GLY A 127 -11.50 -0.52 -15.69
CA GLY A 127 -10.67 0.65 -15.37
C GLY A 127 -9.45 0.64 -16.29
N SER A 128 -9.49 1.48 -17.33
CA SER A 128 -8.52 1.57 -18.42
C SER A 128 -7.08 1.29 -17.96
N GLN A 129 -6.56 0.09 -18.21
CA GLN A 129 -5.11 -0.05 -18.37
C GLN A 129 -4.75 0.81 -19.58
N PRO A 130 -3.80 1.76 -19.47
CA PRO A 130 -3.28 2.43 -20.66
C PRO A 130 -2.79 1.35 -21.62
N GLU A 131 -3.27 1.38 -22.85
CA GLU A 131 -2.84 0.44 -23.89
C GLU A 131 -1.30 0.45 -23.98
N GLY A 132 -0.68 -0.74 -24.01
CA GLY A 132 0.78 -0.90 -24.11
C GLY A 132 1.56 -1.03 -22.79
N LYS A 133 0.91 -1.03 -21.62
CA LYS A 133 1.60 -1.22 -20.31
C LYS A 133 1.63 -2.68 -19.87
N VAL A 134 2.83 -3.26 -19.73
CA VAL A 134 3.03 -4.63 -19.23
C VAL A 134 2.96 -4.67 -17.71
N PHE A 135 3.41 -3.64 -16.98
CA PHE A 135 3.29 -3.62 -15.52
C PHE A 135 1.93 -3.07 -15.08
N LYS A 136 1.40 -3.60 -13.98
CA LYS A 136 0.34 -2.93 -13.23
C LYS A 136 0.93 -1.66 -12.65
N GLN A 137 0.20 -0.54 -12.76
CA GLN A 137 0.54 0.67 -12.03
C GLN A 137 0.60 0.37 -10.52
N LEU A 138 1.77 0.64 -9.94
CA LEU A 138 2.01 0.65 -8.50
C LEU A 138 1.77 2.08 -7.98
N PRO A 139 1.30 2.26 -6.73
CA PRO A 139 1.08 3.58 -6.16
C PRO A 139 2.32 4.47 -6.34
N PRO A 140 2.17 5.73 -6.80
CA PRO A 140 3.31 6.64 -7.00
C PRO A 140 4.12 6.89 -5.73
N ALA A 141 3.45 6.85 -4.58
CA ALA A 141 4.03 7.07 -3.25
C ALA A 141 4.49 5.78 -2.53
N LEU A 142 4.47 4.62 -3.19
CA LEU A 142 4.91 3.37 -2.56
C LEU A 142 6.41 3.44 -2.20
N PRO A 143 6.80 3.17 -0.93
CA PRO A 143 8.21 3.13 -0.53
C PRO A 143 9.03 2.21 -1.44
N ALA A 144 10.28 2.58 -1.69
CA ALA A 144 11.07 2.02 -2.77
C ALA A 144 11.35 0.52 -2.59
N LEU A 145 11.54 0.06 -1.36
CA LEU A 145 11.69 -1.36 -1.05
C LEU A 145 10.45 -2.17 -1.42
N LEU A 146 9.26 -1.68 -1.05
CA LEU A 146 7.98 -2.31 -1.39
C LEU A 146 7.74 -2.27 -2.90
N ARG A 147 8.09 -1.14 -3.54
CA ARG A 147 8.01 -1.01 -5.00
C ARG A 147 8.91 -2.01 -5.71
N ALA A 148 10.16 -2.14 -5.30
CA ALA A 148 11.11 -3.09 -5.89
C ALA A 148 10.61 -4.54 -5.75
N ARG A 149 10.12 -4.92 -4.56
CA ARG A 149 9.50 -6.23 -4.31
C ARG A 149 8.31 -6.49 -5.24
N ASP A 150 7.40 -5.51 -5.38
CA ASP A 150 6.19 -5.67 -6.18
C ASP A 150 6.46 -5.64 -7.70
N VAL A 151 7.49 -4.91 -8.16
CA VAL A 151 7.98 -4.98 -9.54
C VAL A 151 8.54 -6.38 -9.82
N TYR A 152 9.40 -6.91 -8.95
CA TYR A 152 10.00 -8.24 -9.14
C TYR A 152 8.94 -9.35 -9.09
N LYS A 153 7.95 -9.24 -8.20
CA LYS A 153 6.78 -10.13 -8.18
C LYS A 153 6.02 -10.15 -9.51
N GLN A 154 5.90 -9.00 -10.18
CA GLN A 154 5.24 -8.92 -11.48
C GLN A 154 6.08 -9.51 -12.61
N ILE A 155 7.40 -9.34 -12.57
CA ILE A 155 8.36 -9.99 -13.48
C ILE A 155 8.16 -11.51 -13.41
N GLN A 156 8.24 -12.10 -12.22
CA GLN A 156 8.06 -13.54 -12.02
C GLN A 156 6.66 -14.03 -12.44
N LYS A 157 5.61 -13.30 -12.05
CA LYS A 157 4.22 -13.71 -12.35
C LYS A 157 3.91 -13.70 -13.84
N LYS A 158 4.59 -12.85 -14.62
CA LYS A 158 4.34 -12.66 -16.06
C LYS A 158 5.44 -13.24 -16.95
N ASP A 159 6.45 -13.89 -16.36
CA ASP A 159 7.59 -14.47 -17.06
C ASP A 159 8.29 -13.44 -17.98
N LEU A 160 8.53 -12.23 -17.43
CA LEU A 160 9.17 -11.14 -18.17
C LEU A 160 10.68 -11.29 -18.13
N ASP A 161 11.36 -11.07 -19.26
CA ASP A 161 12.82 -11.06 -19.30
C ASP A 161 13.36 -9.79 -18.62
N ALA A 162 13.98 -9.97 -17.45
CA ALA A 162 14.64 -8.91 -16.69
C ALA A 162 16.17 -9.10 -16.60
N SER A 163 16.73 -10.07 -17.33
CA SER A 163 18.12 -10.54 -17.20
C SER A 163 19.17 -9.45 -17.42
N ALA A 164 18.85 -8.42 -18.22
CA ALA A 164 19.72 -7.27 -18.46
C ALA A 164 19.84 -6.29 -17.28
N LEU A 165 18.92 -6.36 -16.31
CA LEU A 165 18.77 -5.39 -15.22
C LEU A 165 18.73 -6.04 -13.84
N VAL A 166 18.40 -7.33 -13.78
CA VAL A 166 18.30 -8.11 -12.56
C VAL A 166 19.11 -9.39 -12.74
N ASP A 167 20.04 -9.62 -11.82
CA ASP A 167 20.78 -10.89 -11.73
C ASP A 167 19.89 -11.93 -11.02
N GLU A 168 19.00 -12.57 -11.78
CA GLU A 168 18.07 -13.59 -11.25
C GLU A 168 18.77 -14.78 -10.59
N PRO A 169 19.91 -15.29 -11.12
CA PRO A 169 20.72 -16.28 -10.40
C PRO A 169 21.18 -15.80 -9.02
N ALA A 170 21.69 -14.57 -8.90
CA ALA A 170 22.10 -14.02 -7.62
C ALA A 170 20.91 -13.84 -6.66
N VAL A 171 19.75 -13.40 -7.15
CA VAL A 171 18.51 -13.31 -6.35
C VAL A 171 18.12 -14.67 -5.81
N SER A 172 18.12 -15.71 -6.66
CA SER A 172 17.76 -17.08 -6.26
C SER A 172 18.74 -17.65 -5.23
N SER A 173 20.04 -17.51 -5.48
CA SER A 173 21.08 -17.95 -4.54
C SER A 173 20.99 -17.23 -3.19
N THR A 174 20.68 -15.92 -3.20
CA THR A 174 20.45 -15.16 -1.97
C THR A 174 19.24 -15.70 -1.23
N ALA A 175 18.12 -15.92 -1.93
CA ALA A 175 16.87 -16.39 -1.33
C ALA A 175 17.00 -17.75 -0.63
N GLU A 176 17.85 -18.66 -1.11
CA GLU A 176 18.09 -19.97 -0.49
C GLU A 176 18.72 -19.90 0.91
N SER A 177 19.48 -18.84 1.18
CA SER A 177 20.23 -18.67 2.44
C SER A 177 19.70 -17.52 3.31
N LEU A 178 18.70 -16.78 2.83
CA LEU A 178 18.19 -15.59 3.48
C LEU A 178 17.28 -15.94 4.66
N THR A 179 17.68 -15.50 5.84
CA THR A 179 16.83 -15.46 7.04
C THR A 179 16.38 -14.02 7.32
N GLU A 180 15.29 -13.84 8.05
CA GLU A 180 14.79 -12.52 8.46
C GLU A 180 15.89 -11.66 9.14
N THR A 181 16.62 -12.25 10.09
CA THR A 181 17.75 -11.57 10.76
C THR A 181 18.84 -11.17 9.77
N SER A 182 19.22 -12.05 8.85
CA SER A 182 20.26 -11.74 7.87
C SER A 182 19.81 -10.71 6.82
N ALA A 183 18.52 -10.71 6.46
CA ALA A 183 17.93 -9.74 5.55
C ALA A 183 17.89 -8.35 6.19
N GLY A 184 17.39 -8.25 7.43
CA GLY A 184 17.36 -7.00 8.19
C GLY A 184 18.76 -6.39 8.34
N LYS A 185 19.75 -7.21 8.72
CA LYS A 185 21.15 -6.78 8.81
C LYS A 185 21.68 -6.24 7.48
N GLN A 186 21.51 -6.97 6.38
CA GLN A 186 22.01 -6.56 5.06
C GLN A 186 21.34 -5.27 4.56
N LEU A 187 20.03 -5.15 4.72
CA LEU A 187 19.27 -3.95 4.34
C LEU A 187 19.72 -2.73 5.17
N PHE A 188 19.90 -2.90 6.47
CA PHE A 188 20.41 -1.87 7.36
C PHE A 188 21.82 -1.42 6.97
N GLU A 189 22.74 -2.36 6.76
CA GLU A 189 24.13 -2.07 6.37
C GLU A 189 24.20 -1.36 5.01
N LEU A 190 23.32 -1.73 4.07
CA LEU A 190 23.23 -1.06 2.77
C LEU A 190 22.69 0.38 2.92
N ALA A 191 21.66 0.59 3.73
CA ALA A 191 21.14 1.93 4.02
C ALA A 191 22.19 2.80 4.72
N ALA A 192 22.93 2.26 5.68
CA ALA A 192 24.04 2.93 6.34
C ALA A 192 25.17 3.27 5.37
N ALA A 193 25.52 2.35 4.46
CA ALA A 193 26.52 2.59 3.41
C ALA A 193 26.07 3.72 2.46
N CYS A 194 24.79 3.75 2.06
CA CYS A 194 24.22 4.85 1.29
C CYS A 194 24.37 6.19 2.00
N ARG A 195 24.09 6.24 3.32
CA ARG A 195 24.29 7.45 4.14
C ARG A 195 25.74 7.92 4.13
N VAL A 196 26.70 7.02 4.32
CA VAL A 196 28.15 7.33 4.26
C VAL A 196 28.55 7.83 2.88
N ALA A 197 27.96 7.28 1.82
CA ALA A 197 28.20 7.68 0.44
C ALA A 197 27.46 8.96 0.00
N GLY A 198 26.61 9.56 0.86
CA GLY A 198 25.78 10.70 0.50
C GLY A 198 24.65 10.37 -0.50
N ILE A 199 24.25 9.10 -0.56
CA ILE A 199 23.19 8.58 -1.43
C ILE A 199 21.92 8.46 -0.59
N ASP A 200 20.80 9.01 -1.09
CA ASP A 200 19.47 8.76 -0.54
C ASP A 200 18.99 7.37 -1.00
N PRO A 201 18.92 6.35 -0.12
CA PRO A 201 18.62 4.97 -0.51
C PRO A 201 17.22 4.83 -1.10
N GLU A 202 16.25 5.59 -0.58
CA GLU A 202 14.86 5.57 -1.03
C GLU A 202 14.74 6.08 -2.48
N SER A 203 15.27 7.27 -2.78
CA SER A 203 15.27 7.80 -4.15
C SER A 203 16.09 6.94 -5.11
N ALA A 204 17.24 6.41 -4.66
CA ALA A 204 18.10 5.57 -5.49
C ALA A 204 17.37 4.30 -5.95
N LEU A 205 16.76 3.56 -5.00
CA LEU A 205 16.01 2.35 -5.30
C LEU A 205 14.74 2.65 -6.11
N ARG A 206 14.03 3.74 -5.80
CA ARG A 206 12.81 4.14 -6.55
C ARG A 206 13.12 4.41 -8.02
N ARG A 207 14.20 5.14 -8.31
CA ARG A 207 14.66 5.42 -9.68
C ARG A 207 15.07 4.13 -10.39
N TYR A 208 15.78 3.23 -9.70
CA TYR A 208 16.18 1.96 -10.29
C TYR A 208 14.97 1.07 -10.63
N ALA A 209 14.01 0.94 -9.71
CA ALA A 209 12.78 0.18 -9.94
C ALA A 209 11.97 0.74 -11.12
N ASN A 210 11.91 2.07 -11.28
CA ASN A 210 11.28 2.69 -12.45
C ASN A 210 12.02 2.37 -13.74
N ARG A 211 13.36 2.43 -13.73
CA ARG A 211 14.18 2.06 -14.89
C ARG A 211 13.94 0.61 -15.32
N VAL A 212 13.80 -0.32 -14.37
CA VAL A 212 13.47 -1.73 -14.65
C VAL A 212 12.14 -1.83 -15.40
N VAL A 213 11.10 -1.17 -14.88
CA VAL A 213 9.77 -1.14 -15.52
C VAL A 213 9.86 -0.55 -16.92
N GLU A 214 10.48 0.62 -17.08
CA GLU A 214 10.58 1.33 -18.36
C GLU A 214 11.33 0.52 -19.43
N ASN A 215 12.43 -0.15 -19.07
CA ASN A 215 13.21 -0.93 -20.04
C ASN A 215 12.46 -2.18 -20.51
N ILE A 216 11.78 -2.88 -19.59
CA ILE A 216 10.99 -4.06 -19.95
C ILE A 216 9.78 -3.64 -20.80
N GLU A 217 9.12 -2.53 -20.47
CA GLU A 217 8.00 -2.00 -21.28
C GLU A 217 8.45 -1.49 -22.65
N ALA A 218 9.66 -0.95 -22.78
CA ALA A 218 10.20 -0.50 -24.06
C ALA A 218 10.68 -1.65 -24.96
N GLY A 219 10.93 -2.83 -24.39
CA GLY A 219 11.35 -4.04 -25.10
C GLY A 219 10.19 -4.94 -25.56
N THR A 220 8.96 -4.64 -25.16
CA THR A 220 7.71 -5.35 -25.53
C THR A 220 6.91 -4.60 -26.58
#